data_AF-A0A0M3TAP7-F1
#
_entry.id   AF-A0A0M3TAP7-F1
#
_cell.length_a   1.000
_cell.length_b   1.000
_cell.length_c   1.000
_cell.angle_alpha   90.00
_cell.angle_beta   90.00
_cell.angle_gamma   90.00
#
_symmetry.space_group_name_H-M   'P 1'
#
loop_
_entity.id
_entity.type
_entity.pdbx_description
1 polymer ?
#
loop_
_entity_poly.entity_id
_entity_poly.type
_entity_poly.pdbx_seq_one_letter_code
_entity_poly.pdbx_strand_id
1 'polypeptide(L)'
;MRAAPYFKGMLSKSRFNPGPGLADFWSEFTRPNPYRWPILIASIIPIGAVLYWATSETVYAPPERPNVTYITSFAADRTDAEIAASNEANQQRKDELRARLEEIEAQKREMYRELGRASGMDVDAMEAKIEADRAREEAARSAAENPEATVADTER
;
A
#
# COMPACT_ATOMS: atom_id res chain seq x y z
N MET A 1 -15.42 -38.68 -40.01
CA MET A 1 -16.21 -37.95 -38.99
C MET A 1 -16.45 -36.53 -39.50
N ARG A 2 -17.70 -36.13 -39.74
CA ARG A 2 -18.06 -34.82 -40.29
C ARG A 2 -18.64 -33.96 -39.16
N ALA A 3 -17.93 -32.93 -38.75
CA ALA A 3 -18.39 -32.01 -37.72
C ALA A 3 -19.58 -31.19 -38.24
N ALA A 4 -20.66 -31.13 -37.46
CA ALA A 4 -21.89 -30.44 -37.82
C ALA A 4 -21.88 -28.96 -37.38
N PRO A 5 -22.48 -28.05 -38.17
CA PRO A 5 -22.38 -26.60 -37.99
C PRO A 5 -23.44 -26.09 -37.01
N TYR A 6 -23.32 -26.41 -35.72
CA TYR A 6 -24.35 -26.06 -34.72
C TYR A 6 -24.32 -24.61 -34.22
N PHE A 7 -23.25 -23.84 -34.50
CA PHE A 7 -23.11 -22.48 -33.97
C PHE A 7 -23.84 -21.39 -34.79
N LYS A 8 -24.14 -21.64 -36.06
CA LYS A 8 -24.69 -20.60 -36.97
C LYS A 8 -26.21 -20.38 -36.78
N GLY A 9 -26.94 -21.36 -36.23
CA GLY A 9 -28.41 -21.34 -36.16
C GLY A 9 -29.02 -20.82 -34.85
N MET A 10 -28.27 -20.82 -33.74
CA MET A 10 -28.83 -20.51 -32.42
C MET A 10 -28.84 -19.01 -32.11
N LEU A 11 -27.89 -18.25 -32.67
CA LEU A 11 -27.86 -16.80 -32.53
C LEU A 11 -28.83 -16.08 -33.48
N SER A 12 -29.28 -16.70 -34.58
CA SER A 12 -30.12 -16.02 -35.57
C SER A 12 -31.55 -15.73 -35.07
N LYS A 13 -32.07 -16.58 -34.18
CA LYS A 13 -33.42 -16.46 -33.57
C LYS A 13 -33.40 -15.93 -32.13
N SER A 14 -32.24 -15.58 -31.60
CA SER A 14 -32.12 -14.99 -30.26
C SER A 14 -32.58 -13.53 -30.28
N ARG A 15 -33.28 -13.08 -29.24
CA ARG A 15 -33.63 -11.66 -29.05
C ARG A 15 -32.41 -10.76 -28.92
N PHE A 16 -31.25 -11.34 -28.59
CA PHE A 16 -29.96 -10.67 -28.47
C PHE A 16 -29.11 -10.79 -29.74
N ASN A 17 -29.71 -11.13 -30.89
CA ASN A 17 -29.03 -11.13 -32.16
C ASN A 17 -28.74 -9.68 -32.60
N PRO A 18 -27.47 -9.25 -32.73
CA PRO A 18 -27.15 -7.89 -33.19
C PRO A 18 -27.34 -7.71 -34.70
N GLY A 19 -27.46 -8.80 -35.47
CA GLY A 19 -27.54 -8.77 -36.93
C GLY A 19 -28.69 -7.92 -37.49
N PRO A 20 -29.95 -8.10 -37.03
CA PRO A 20 -31.08 -7.28 -37.45
C PRO A 20 -30.89 -5.79 -37.16
N GLY A 21 -30.32 -5.43 -35.99
CA GLY A 21 -30.07 -4.03 -35.64
C GLY A 21 -29.01 -3.37 -36.52
N LEU A 22 -27.96 -4.11 -36.90
CA LEU A 22 -26.96 -3.63 -37.86
C LEU A 22 -27.53 -3.46 -39.28
N ALA A 23 -28.40 -4.37 -39.71
CA ALA A 23 -29.06 -4.28 -41.00
C ALA A 23 -30.03 -3.09 -41.07
N ASP A 24 -30.80 -2.87 -39.99
CA ASP A 24 -31.71 -1.72 -39.86
C ASP A 24 -30.94 -0.39 -39.89
N PHE A 25 -29.85 -0.29 -39.12
CA PHE A 25 -28.94 0.85 -39.16
C PHE A 25 -28.37 1.11 -40.56
N TRP A 26 -27.92 0.07 -41.26
CA TRP A 26 -27.36 0.21 -42.62
C TRP A 26 -28.42 0.68 -43.62
N SER A 27 -29.66 0.21 -43.48
CA SER A 27 -30.78 0.65 -44.33
C SER A 27 -31.10 2.13 -44.14
N GLU A 28 -31.07 2.63 -42.89
CA GLU A 28 -31.31 4.04 -42.60
C GLU A 28 -30.11 4.93 -43.01
N PHE A 29 -28.89 4.43 -42.84
CA PHE A 29 -27.67 5.15 -43.21
C PHE A 29 -27.52 5.35 -44.72
N THR A 30 -27.96 4.37 -45.52
CA THR A 30 -27.92 4.44 -46.99
C THR A 30 -29.03 5.30 -47.59
N ARG A 31 -30.07 5.64 -46.82
CA ARG A 31 -31.13 6.56 -47.25
C ARG A 31 -30.53 7.92 -47.66
N PRO A 32 -31.01 8.55 -48.76
CA PRO A 32 -30.47 9.81 -49.24
C PRO A 32 -30.89 10.98 -48.34
N ASN A 33 -30.18 11.15 -47.21
CA ASN A 33 -30.32 12.29 -46.31
C ASN A 33 -29.08 13.20 -46.42
N PRO A 34 -29.24 14.53 -46.60
CA PRO A 34 -28.11 15.47 -46.65
C PRO A 34 -27.32 15.53 -45.33
N TYR A 35 -27.91 15.21 -44.18
CA TYR A 35 -27.30 15.35 -42.85
C TYR A 35 -26.62 14.08 -42.30
N ARG A 36 -26.55 12.99 -43.08
CA ARG A 36 -26.00 11.70 -42.63
C ARG A 36 -24.57 11.79 -42.07
N TRP A 37 -23.69 12.50 -42.77
CA TRP A 37 -22.29 12.66 -42.39
C TRP A 37 -22.09 13.66 -41.24
N PRO A 38 -22.74 14.85 -41.25
CA PRO A 38 -22.69 15.77 -40.12
C PRO A 38 -23.12 15.14 -38.79
N ILE A 39 -24.24 14.41 -38.77
CA ILE A 39 -24.76 13.78 -37.55
C ILE A 39 -23.82 12.66 -37.09
N LEU A 40 -23.31 11.83 -38.01
CA LEU A 40 -22.35 10.78 -37.69
C LEU A 40 -21.08 11.37 -37.06
N ILE A 41 -20.50 12.41 -37.67
CA ILE A 41 -19.30 13.06 -37.16
C ILE A 41 -19.58 13.66 -35.77
N ALA A 42 -20.68 14.39 -35.60
CA ALA A 42 -21.07 14.97 -34.32
C ALA A 42 -21.21 13.90 -33.22
N SER A 43 -21.73 12.71 -33.57
CA SER A 43 -21.88 11.60 -32.62
C SER A 43 -20.56 10.93 -32.23
N ILE A 44 -19.56 10.92 -33.13
CA ILE A 44 -18.26 10.29 -32.87
C ILE A 44 -17.32 11.22 -32.08
N ILE A 45 -17.48 12.54 -32.18
CA ILE A 45 -16.64 13.53 -31.48
C ILE A 45 -16.47 13.24 -29.97
N PRO A 46 -17.54 13.07 -29.16
CA PRO A 46 -17.36 12.88 -27.72
C PRO A 46 -16.59 11.61 -27.38
N ILE A 47 -16.85 10.49 -28.07
CA ILE A 47 -16.16 9.23 -27.79
C ILE A 47 -14.72 9.26 -28.32
N GLY A 48 -14.50 9.87 -29.49
CA GLY A 48 -13.18 10.08 -30.06
C GLY A 48 -12.31 10.98 -29.19
N ALA A 49 -12.89 12.03 -28.60
CA ALA A 49 -12.19 12.93 -27.68
C ALA A 49 -11.73 12.20 -26.40
N VAL A 50 -12.60 11.37 -25.81
CA VAL A 50 -12.25 10.57 -24.63
C VAL A 50 -11.14 9.57 -24.96
N LEU A 51 -11.23 8.86 -26.09
CA LEU A 51 -10.21 7.91 -26.51
C LEU A 51 -8.88 8.60 -26.85
N TYR A 52 -8.93 9.75 -27.51
CA TYR A 52 -7.74 10.56 -27.78
C TYR A 52 -7.06 10.98 -26.47
N TRP A 53 -7.81 11.51 -25.52
CA TRP A 53 -7.30 11.92 -24.21
C TRP A 53 -6.72 10.73 -23.42
N ALA A 54 -7.43 9.60 -23.38
CA ALA A 54 -6.98 8.41 -22.68
C ALA A 54 -5.70 7.79 -23.28
N THR A 55 -5.49 7.94 -24.59
CA THR A 55 -4.32 7.38 -25.29
C THR A 55 -3.14 8.35 -25.40
N SER A 56 -3.32 9.62 -25.02
CA SER A 56 -2.23 10.61 -25.02
C SER A 56 -1.32 10.53 -23.79
N GLU A 57 -1.60 9.63 -22.85
CA GLU A 57 -0.76 9.42 -21.68
C GLU A 57 0.56 8.72 -22.07
N THR A 58 1.66 9.47 -21.97
CA THR A 58 3.01 8.92 -22.10
C THR A 58 3.42 8.25 -20.79
N VAL A 59 3.43 6.93 -20.77
CA VAL A 59 3.99 6.15 -19.65
C VAL A 59 5.51 6.15 -19.77
N TYR A 60 6.19 6.86 -18.86
CA TYR A 60 7.63 6.73 -18.72
C TYR A 60 7.96 5.33 -18.19
N ALA A 61 8.86 4.62 -18.87
CA ALA A 61 9.36 3.35 -18.37
C ALA A 61 9.96 3.58 -16.97
N PRO A 62 9.71 2.67 -16.00
CA PRO A 62 10.37 2.76 -14.71
C PRO A 62 11.89 2.82 -14.93
N PRO A 63 12.62 3.66 -14.16
CA PRO A 63 14.06 3.79 -14.32
C PRO A 63 14.72 2.41 -14.20
N GLU A 64 15.73 2.16 -15.03
CA GLU A 64 16.52 0.94 -14.97
C GLU A 64 17.11 0.79 -13.57
N ARG A 65 17.08 -0.44 -13.02
CA ARG A 65 17.54 -0.68 -11.65
C ARG A 65 19.01 -0.24 -11.55
N PRO A 66 19.38 0.57 -10.56
CA PRO A 66 20.75 1.04 -10.45
C PRO A 66 21.69 -0.15 -10.23
N ASN A 67 22.84 -0.13 -10.90
CA ASN A 67 23.91 -1.09 -10.65
C ASN A 67 24.53 -0.77 -9.29
N VAL A 68 24.31 -1.66 -8.30
CA VAL A 68 24.86 -1.51 -6.95
C VAL A 68 26.23 -2.20 -6.89
N THR A 69 27.30 -1.41 -6.81
CA THR A 69 28.63 -1.91 -6.49
C THR A 69 28.79 -1.99 -4.97
N TYR A 70 28.83 -3.21 -4.43
CA TYR A 70 29.10 -3.42 -3.01
C TYR A 70 30.60 -3.29 -2.74
N ILE A 71 30.98 -2.34 -1.90
CA ILE A 71 32.35 -2.20 -1.39
C ILE A 71 32.40 -2.91 -0.04
N THR A 72 33.03 -4.08 0.02
CA THR A 72 33.20 -4.83 1.27
C THR A 72 34.42 -4.31 2.02
N SER A 73 34.24 -3.84 3.25
CA SER A 73 35.33 -3.40 4.15
C SER A 73 36.11 -4.55 4.78
N PHE A 74 35.76 -5.77 4.40
CA PHE A 74 36.14 -6.99 5.07
C PHE A 74 36.84 -7.92 4.08
N ALA A 75 37.91 -8.57 4.53
CA ALA A 75 38.62 -9.57 3.75
C ALA A 75 37.68 -10.75 3.39
N ALA A 76 37.74 -11.18 2.14
CA ALA A 76 36.85 -12.19 1.54
C ALA A 76 37.19 -13.63 1.99
N ASP A 77 38.40 -13.84 2.48
CA ASP A 77 39.00 -15.10 2.92
C ASP A 77 38.98 -15.28 4.45
N ARG A 78 38.27 -14.41 5.18
CA ARG A 78 38.13 -14.55 6.63
C ARG A 78 37.41 -15.83 7.00
N THR A 79 37.94 -16.51 8.00
CA THR A 79 37.38 -17.75 8.52
C THR A 79 36.17 -17.47 9.43
N ASP A 80 35.27 -18.44 9.56
CA ASP A 80 34.12 -18.34 10.46
C ASP A 80 34.54 -18.08 11.92
N ALA A 81 35.69 -18.60 12.33
CA ALA A 81 36.26 -18.39 13.66
C ALA A 81 36.65 -16.91 13.89
N GLU A 82 37.26 -16.27 12.90
CA GLU A 82 37.61 -14.84 12.96
C GLU A 82 36.38 -13.94 12.93
N ILE A 83 35.34 -14.36 12.20
CA ILE A 83 34.04 -13.66 12.19
C ILE A 83 33.39 -13.74 13.58
N ALA A 84 33.35 -14.92 14.18
CA ALA A 84 32.77 -15.12 15.50
C ALA A 84 33.51 -14.29 16.58
N ALA A 85 34.85 -14.33 16.59
CA ALA A 85 35.65 -13.54 17.53
C ALA A 85 35.44 -12.02 17.36
N SER A 86 35.39 -11.54 16.11
CA SER A 86 35.10 -10.13 15.82
C SER A 86 33.70 -9.71 16.27
N ASN A 87 32.71 -10.59 16.08
CA ASN A 87 31.33 -10.32 16.50
C ASN A 87 31.20 -10.28 18.02
N GLU A 88 31.84 -11.21 18.73
CA GLU A 88 31.84 -11.25 20.20
C GLU A 88 32.48 -9.97 20.78
N ALA A 89 33.65 -9.58 20.29
CA ALA A 89 34.32 -8.35 20.73
C ALA A 89 33.45 -7.10 20.43
N ASN A 90 32.76 -7.07 19.29
CA ASN A 90 31.84 -6.00 18.97
C ASN A 90 30.59 -6.00 19.86
N GLN A 91 30.10 -7.17 20.24
CA GLN A 91 28.94 -7.31 21.11
C GLN A 91 29.26 -6.79 22.51
N GLN A 92 30.41 -7.17 23.08
CA GLN A 92 30.87 -6.67 24.37
C GLN A 92 30.95 -5.13 24.39
N ARG A 93 31.57 -4.52 23.37
CA ARG A 93 31.62 -3.05 23.27
C ARG A 93 30.24 -2.41 23.16
N LYS A 94 29.30 -3.04 22.43
CA LYS A 94 27.93 -2.53 22.30
C LYS A 94 27.19 -2.60 23.64
N ASP A 95 27.38 -3.68 24.37
CA ASP A 95 26.73 -3.90 25.66
C ASP A 95 27.26 -2.92 26.71
N GLU A 96 28.58 -2.68 26.76
CA GLU A 96 29.19 -1.64 27.61
C GLU A 96 28.68 -0.24 27.28
N LEU A 97 28.59 0.11 26.00
CA LEU A 97 28.05 1.40 25.57
C LEU A 97 26.58 1.55 25.92
N ARG A 98 25.79 0.49 25.76
CA ARG A 98 24.38 0.47 26.13
C ARG A 98 24.20 0.71 27.62
N ALA A 99 24.93 -0.02 28.46
CA ALA A 99 24.88 0.16 29.91
C ALA A 99 25.18 1.62 30.31
N ARG A 100 26.23 2.23 29.73
CA ARG A 100 26.55 3.65 29.99
C ARG A 100 25.46 4.60 29.52
N LEU A 101 24.85 4.34 28.37
CA LEU A 101 23.75 5.17 27.86
C LEU A 101 22.51 5.07 28.74
N GLU A 102 22.19 3.88 29.23
CA GLU A 102 21.08 3.65 30.17
C GLU A 102 21.32 4.38 31.51
N GLU A 103 22.55 4.35 32.03
CA GLU A 103 22.94 5.13 33.22
C GLU A 103 22.79 6.64 32.99
N ILE A 104 23.24 7.14 31.84
CA ILE A 104 23.13 8.57 31.48
C ILE A 104 21.65 8.96 31.32
N GLU A 105 20.84 8.11 30.70
CA GLU A 105 19.41 8.38 30.53
C GLU A 105 18.68 8.39 31.88
N ALA A 106 18.99 7.44 32.77
CA ALA A 106 18.46 7.43 34.12
C ALA A 106 18.80 8.73 34.88
N GLN A 107 20.06 9.16 34.81
CA GLN A 107 20.50 10.43 35.40
C GLN A 107 19.81 11.65 34.78
N LYS A 108 19.63 11.67 33.46
CA LYS A 108 18.89 12.74 32.78
C LYS A 108 17.44 12.79 33.25
N ARG A 109 16.74 11.66 33.32
CA ARG A 109 15.35 11.59 33.80
C ARG A 109 15.24 12.15 35.22
N GLU A 110 16.15 11.77 36.11
CA GLU A 110 16.14 12.30 37.48
C GLU A 110 16.42 13.80 37.52
N MET A 111 17.43 14.28 36.80
CA MET A 111 17.74 15.71 36.70
C MET A 111 16.53 16.52 36.18
N TYR A 112 15.82 16.03 35.17
CA TYR A 112 14.62 16.70 34.65
C TYR A 112 13.45 16.67 35.65
N ARG A 113 13.28 15.58 36.40
CA ARG A 113 12.29 15.47 37.48
C ARG A 113 12.57 16.49 38.58
N GLU A 114 13.82 16.58 39.03
CA GLU A 114 14.25 17.57 40.03
C GLU A 114 14.05 19.00 39.53
N LEU A 115 14.42 19.29 38.27
CA LEU A 115 14.22 20.60 37.66
C LEU A 115 12.73 20.99 37.57
N GLY A 116 11.86 20.03 37.22
CA GLY A 116 10.41 20.22 37.22
C GLY A 116 9.87 20.57 38.60
N ARG A 117 10.28 19.83 39.63
CA ARG A 117 9.92 20.10 41.04
C ARG A 117 10.41 21.48 41.49
N ALA A 118 11.66 21.82 41.18
CA ALA A 118 12.25 23.11 41.53
C ALA A 118 11.56 24.30 40.82
N SER A 119 11.05 24.08 39.62
CA SER A 119 10.29 25.08 38.84
C SER A 119 8.82 25.22 39.28
N GLY A 120 8.39 24.46 40.30
CA GLY A 120 7.03 24.49 40.85
C GLY A 120 6.02 23.62 40.12
N MET A 121 6.47 22.68 39.28
CA MET A 121 5.60 21.72 38.57
C MET A 121 5.40 20.44 39.41
N ASP A 122 4.17 19.95 39.50
CA ASP A 122 3.84 18.67 40.14
C ASP A 122 4.12 17.51 39.17
N VAL A 123 5.37 17.03 39.19
CA VAL A 123 5.84 15.97 38.30
C VAL A 123 5.19 14.62 38.64
N ASP A 124 4.91 14.36 39.91
CA ASP A 124 4.36 13.07 40.36
C ASP A 124 2.91 12.89 39.90
N ALA A 125 2.09 13.94 39.99
CA ALA A 125 0.73 13.94 39.43
C ALA A 125 0.73 13.80 37.90
N MET A 126 1.72 14.38 37.23
CA MET A 126 1.87 14.28 35.77
C MET A 126 2.26 12.87 35.33
N GLU A 127 3.22 12.23 36.00
CA GLU A 127 3.62 10.84 35.74
C GLU A 127 2.43 9.87 35.94
N ALA A 128 1.66 10.04 37.02
CA ALA A 128 0.46 9.23 37.27
C ALA A 128 -0.59 9.36 36.16
N LYS A 129 -0.79 10.57 35.64
CA LYS A 129 -1.71 10.81 34.53
C LYS A 129 -1.22 10.18 33.23
N ILE A 130 0.08 10.30 32.92
CA ILE A 130 0.70 9.70 31.75
C ILE A 130 0.55 8.18 31.76
N GLU A 131 0.77 7.54 32.90
CA GLU A 131 0.63 6.08 33.03
C GLU A 131 -0.83 5.64 32.84
N ALA A 132 -1.78 6.39 33.42
CA ALA A 132 -3.20 6.14 33.23
C ALA A 132 -3.67 6.37 31.78
N ASP A 133 -3.06 7.31 31.05
CA ASP A 133 -3.30 7.53 29.62
C ASP A 133 -2.71 6.38 28.79
N ARG A 134 -1.47 5.95 29.04
CA ARG A 134 -0.83 4.81 28.35
C ARG A 134 -1.59 3.51 28.55
N ALA A 135 -1.99 3.18 29.78
CA ALA A 135 -2.75 1.97 30.06
C ALA A 135 -4.10 1.94 29.30
N ARG A 136 -4.75 3.10 29.16
CA ARG A 136 -5.98 3.24 28.35
C ARG A 136 -5.71 3.06 26.87
N GLU A 137 -4.63 3.64 26.34
CA GLU A 137 -4.24 3.48 24.95
C GLU A 137 -3.86 2.04 24.61
N GLU A 138 -3.15 1.34 25.50
CA GLU A 138 -2.79 -0.07 25.33
C GLU A 138 -4.01 -0.99 25.40
N ALA A 139 -4.95 -0.72 26.32
CA ALA A 139 -6.23 -1.42 26.38
C ALA A 139 -7.07 -1.20 25.11
N ALA A 140 -7.10 0.03 24.58
CA ALA A 140 -7.79 0.32 23.33
C ALA A 140 -7.11 -0.33 22.12
N ARG A 141 -5.77 -0.38 22.08
CA ARG A 141 -5.00 -1.00 21.00
C ARG A 141 -5.16 -2.52 21.00
N SER A 142 -5.10 -3.16 22.16
CA SER A 142 -5.34 -4.60 22.30
C SER A 142 -6.79 -5.00 21.98
N ALA A 143 -7.78 -4.18 22.35
CA ALA A 143 -9.17 -4.39 21.95
C ALA A 143 -9.41 -4.23 20.44
N ALA A 144 -8.65 -3.34 19.78
CA ALA A 144 -8.70 -3.15 18.33
C ALA A 144 -7.97 -4.27 17.57
N GLU A 145 -6.91 -4.84 18.14
CA GLU A 145 -6.11 -5.91 17.55
C GLU A 145 -6.78 -7.29 17.66
N ASN A 146 -7.66 -7.52 18.65
CA ASN A 146 -8.30 -8.81 18.87
C ASN A 146 -9.83 -8.71 19.12
N PRO A 147 -10.64 -8.44 18.06
CA PRO A 147 -12.09 -8.26 18.20
C PRO A 147 -12.89 -9.54 18.52
N GLU A 148 -12.26 -10.72 18.49
CA GLU A 148 -12.93 -12.02 18.70
C GLU A 148 -12.93 -12.50 20.17
N ALA A 149 -12.08 -11.92 21.03
CA ALA A 149 -12.00 -12.30 22.46
C ALA A 149 -13.03 -11.58 23.34
N THR A 150 -13.51 -10.41 22.93
CA THR A 150 -14.46 -9.58 23.71
C THR A 150 -15.90 -10.09 23.66
N VAL A 151 -16.25 -10.84 22.60
CA VAL A 151 -17.58 -11.45 22.42
C VAL A 151 -17.79 -12.72 23.27
N ALA A 152 -16.70 -13.39 23.68
CA ALA A 152 -16.79 -14.62 24.47
C ALA A 152 -17.00 -14.40 25.99
N ASP A 153 -16.65 -13.23 26.52
CA ASP A 153 -16.77 -12.91 27.95
C ASP A 153 -18.10 -12.19 28.29
N THR A 154 -18.86 -11.76 27.29
CA THR A 154 -20.18 -11.13 27.48
C THR A 154 -21.35 -12.13 27.52
N GLU A 155 -21.10 -13.42 27.27
CA GLU A 155 -22.12 -14.48 27.25
C GLU A 155 -22.04 -15.48 28.42
N ARG A 156 -21.47 -15.11 29.57
CA ARG A 156 -21.49 -15.94 30.79
C ARG A 156 -22.25 -15.32 31.95
#